data_AF-A0A7X5TP52-F1
#
_entry.id   AF-A0A7X5TP52-F1
#
_cell.length_a   1.000
_cell.length_b   1.000
_cell.length_c   1.000
_cell.angle_alpha   90.00
_cell.angle_beta   90.00
_cell.angle_gamma   90.00
#
_symmetry.space_group_name_H-M   'P 1'
#
loop_
_entity.id
_entity.type
_entity.pdbx_description
1 polymer ?
#
loop_
_entity_poly.entity_id
_entity_poly.type
_entity_poly.pdbx_seq_one_letter_code
_entity_poly.pdbx_strand_id
1 'polypeptide(L)'
;MGNETQSVDVLCTAARRGTFTILVDGPEYFTARLANGWVRVGCVGSYCFDFPADHPTNAEVLAVTNEAEAEYLFDICVGELFAHVGGAK
;
A
#
# COMPACT_ATOMS: atom_id res chain seq x y z
N MET A 1 -6.29 16.46 -30.98
CA MET A 1 -5.25 15.56 -30.46
C MET A 1 -5.30 15.72 -28.95
N GLY A 2 -5.98 14.78 -28.29
CA GLY A 2 -6.49 14.93 -26.92
C GLY A 2 -5.37 15.06 -25.91
N ASN A 3 -5.34 16.20 -25.23
CA ASN A 3 -4.56 16.43 -24.03
C ASN A 3 -5.51 16.13 -22.85
N GLU A 4 -5.91 14.87 -22.72
CA GLU A 4 -6.84 14.41 -21.70
C GLU A 4 -6.03 13.83 -20.55
N THR A 5 -5.90 14.66 -19.53
CA THR A 5 -5.91 14.29 -18.11
C THR A 5 -5.08 13.06 -17.75
N GLN A 6 -3.85 13.29 -17.31
CA GLN A 6 -3.14 12.37 -16.43
C GLN A 6 -3.90 12.32 -15.09
N SER A 7 -5.05 11.64 -15.08
CA SER A 7 -5.91 11.47 -13.93
C SER A 7 -5.20 10.59 -12.91
N VAL A 8 -5.14 11.08 -11.67
CA VAL A 8 -5.06 10.48 -10.30
C VAL A 8 -4.86 8.95 -10.10
N ASP A 9 -4.96 8.09 -11.12
CA ASP A 9 -4.66 6.66 -11.10
C ASP A 9 -3.17 6.30 -10.91
N VAL A 10 -2.25 7.26 -11.07
CA VAL A 10 -0.84 6.93 -11.34
C VAL A 10 -0.09 6.37 -10.14
N LEU A 11 -0.44 6.67 -8.89
CA LEU A 11 0.41 6.29 -7.74
C LEU A 11 0.35 4.80 -7.38
N CYS A 12 -0.86 4.20 -7.30
CA CYS A 12 -0.97 2.75 -7.05
C CYS A 12 -1.19 1.91 -8.34
N THR A 13 -1.69 2.47 -9.46
CA THR A 13 -1.77 1.74 -10.76
C THR A 13 -0.41 1.63 -11.48
N ALA A 14 0.50 2.61 -11.34
CA ALA A 14 1.87 2.44 -11.82
C ALA A 14 2.71 1.54 -10.89
N ALA A 15 2.42 1.54 -9.59
CA ALA A 15 2.96 0.55 -8.65
C ALA A 15 2.53 -0.87 -9.02
N ARG A 16 1.36 -1.05 -9.67
CA ARG A 16 0.96 -2.31 -10.31
C ARG A 16 1.76 -2.70 -11.57
N ARG A 17 2.74 -1.90 -12.01
CA ARG A 17 3.61 -2.19 -13.16
C ARG A 17 5.03 -2.65 -12.79
N GLY A 18 5.35 -2.78 -11.50
CA GLY A 18 6.57 -3.47 -11.03
C GLY A 18 6.42 -4.99 -11.02
N THR A 19 7.49 -5.74 -10.82
CA THR A 19 7.40 -7.18 -10.52
C THR A 19 7.00 -7.35 -9.06
N PHE A 20 5.72 -7.61 -8.81
CA PHE A 20 5.20 -7.97 -7.50
C PHE A 20 4.13 -9.06 -7.66
N THR A 21 3.87 -9.78 -6.58
CA THR A 21 2.80 -10.75 -6.48
C THR A 21 1.71 -10.15 -5.60
N ILE A 22 0.50 -9.97 -6.13
CA ILE A 22 -0.64 -9.57 -5.31
C ILE A 22 -0.97 -10.69 -4.33
N LEU A 23 -1.12 -10.32 -3.05
CA LEU A 23 -1.54 -11.23 -1.99
C LEU A 23 -3.05 -11.11 -1.78
N VAL A 24 -3.54 -9.87 -1.68
CA VAL A 24 -4.97 -9.54 -1.62
C VAL A 24 -5.25 -8.41 -2.60
N ASP A 25 -6.31 -8.58 -3.42
CA ASP A 25 -6.79 -7.62 -4.41
C ASP A 25 -8.22 -7.19 -4.07
N GLY A 26 -8.36 -6.06 -3.36
CA GLY A 26 -9.65 -5.43 -3.08
C GLY A 26 -9.93 -4.23 -4.00
N PRO A 27 -11.19 -3.82 -4.17
CA PRO A 27 -11.59 -2.60 -4.87
C PRO A 27 -10.95 -1.32 -4.31
N GLU A 28 -10.74 -1.24 -3.00
CA GLU A 28 -10.20 -0.04 -2.33
C GLU A 28 -8.83 -0.30 -1.73
N TYR A 29 -8.56 -1.51 -1.22
CA TYR A 29 -7.29 -1.84 -0.56
C TYR A 29 -6.65 -3.11 -1.10
N PHE A 30 -5.32 -3.15 -1.09
CA PHE A 30 -4.57 -4.30 -1.55
C PHE A 30 -3.27 -4.49 -0.78
N THR A 31 -2.77 -5.71 -0.81
CA THR A 31 -1.42 -6.05 -0.34
C THR A 31 -0.64 -6.80 -1.41
N ALA A 32 0.68 -6.61 -1.42
CA ALA A 32 1.54 -7.23 -2.41
C ALA A 32 2.90 -7.59 -1.84
N ARG A 33 3.52 -8.62 -2.41
CA ARG A 33 4.94 -8.96 -2.21
C ARG A 33 5.77 -8.44 -3.37
N LEU A 34 6.77 -7.63 -3.09
CA LEU A 34 7.70 -7.06 -4.06
C LEU A 34 8.82 -8.06 -4.39
N ALA A 35 9.41 -7.96 -5.58
CA ALA A 35 10.48 -8.87 -6.03
C ALA A 35 11.73 -8.85 -5.12
N ASN A 36 11.97 -7.76 -4.38
CA ASN A 36 13.06 -7.64 -3.41
C ASN A 36 12.74 -8.27 -2.04
N GLY A 37 11.60 -8.96 -1.90
CA GLY A 37 11.16 -9.59 -0.65
C GLY A 37 10.44 -8.64 0.31
N TRP A 38 10.32 -7.36 -0.03
CA TRP A 38 9.53 -6.40 0.74
C TRP A 38 8.04 -6.66 0.50
N VAL A 39 7.21 -6.08 1.35
CA VAL A 39 5.75 -6.11 1.19
C VAL A 39 5.20 -4.70 1.07
N ARG A 40 4.02 -4.58 0.48
CA ARG A 40 3.30 -3.34 0.28
C ARG A 40 1.89 -3.47 0.83
N VAL A 41 1.43 -2.42 1.51
CA VAL A 41 0.01 -2.18 1.81
C VAL A 41 -0.40 -0.91 1.08
N GLY A 42 -1.50 -0.94 0.34
CA GLY A 42 -1.91 0.20 -0.48
C GLY A 42 -3.41 0.42 -0.51
N CYS A 43 -3.78 1.68 -0.70
CA CYS A 43 -5.14 2.11 -1.00
C CYS A 43 -5.19 2.59 -2.46
N VAL A 44 -6.14 2.07 -3.23
CA VAL A 44 -6.32 2.38 -4.65
C VAL A 44 -6.60 3.87 -4.83
N GLY A 45 -5.86 4.52 -5.73
CA GLY A 45 -5.96 5.98 -5.93
C GLY A 45 -5.35 6.83 -4.82
N SER A 46 -4.65 6.23 -3.86
CA SER A 46 -4.09 6.90 -2.69
C SER A 46 -2.62 6.49 -2.46
N TYR A 47 -2.18 6.51 -1.21
CA TYR A 47 -0.83 6.14 -0.78
C TYR A 47 -0.61 4.62 -0.81
N CYS A 48 0.67 4.27 -0.86
CA CYS A 48 1.16 2.91 -0.77
C CYS A 48 2.34 2.92 0.24
N PHE A 49 2.37 2.01 1.20
CA PHE A 49 3.42 1.85 2.22
C PHE A 49 4.22 0.58 1.96
N ASP A 50 5.55 0.69 1.91
CA ASP A 50 6.45 -0.43 1.67
C ASP A 50 7.24 -0.78 2.93
N PHE A 51 7.27 -2.07 3.26
CA PHE A 51 7.96 -2.60 4.43
C PHE A 51 9.09 -3.55 4.03
N PRO A 52 10.32 -3.30 4.52
CA PRO A 52 11.44 -4.22 4.37
C PRO A 52 11.14 -5.64 4.83
N ALA A 53 11.90 -6.61 4.30
CA ALA A 53 11.76 -8.03 4.63
C ALA A 53 11.97 -8.33 6.13
N ASP A 54 12.77 -7.51 6.81
CA ASP A 54 13.10 -7.60 8.24
C ASP A 54 12.20 -6.75 9.13
N HIS A 55 11.25 -5.99 8.56
CA HIS A 55 10.30 -5.21 9.33
C HIS A 55 9.23 -6.12 9.98
N PRO A 56 8.82 -5.90 11.25
CA PRO A 56 7.81 -6.73 11.91
C PRO A 56 6.49 -6.83 11.14
N THR A 57 6.01 -5.71 10.57
CA THR A 57 4.82 -5.65 9.72
C THR A 57 4.90 -6.52 8.47
N ASN A 58 6.09 -6.97 8.06
CA ASN A 58 6.23 -7.88 6.91
C ASN A 58 5.45 -9.18 7.12
N ALA A 59 5.58 -9.79 8.31
CA ALA A 59 4.86 -11.00 8.66
C ALA A 59 3.34 -10.78 8.73
N GLU A 60 2.93 -9.60 9.20
CA GLU A 60 1.51 -9.22 9.30
C GLU A 60 0.88 -9.11 7.92
N VAL A 61 1.52 -8.42 6.97
CA VAL A 61 1.03 -8.29 5.59
C VAL A 61 0.97 -9.63 4.87
N LEU A 62 1.94 -10.53 5.11
CA LEU A 62 1.91 -11.88 4.56
C LEU A 62 0.79 -12.76 5.12
N ALA A 63 0.25 -12.40 6.29
CA ALA A 63 -0.87 -13.11 6.93
C ALA A 63 -2.25 -12.56 6.54
N VAL A 64 -2.31 -11.40 5.85
CA VAL A 64 -3.56 -10.81 5.36
C VAL A 64 -4.21 -11.71 4.32
N THR A 65 -5.51 -11.95 4.46
CA THR A 65 -6.29 -12.85 3.59
C THR A 65 -7.46 -12.17 2.90
N ASN A 66 -7.84 -10.97 3.34
CA ASN A 66 -8.99 -10.24 2.81
C ASN A 66 -8.78 -8.72 2.85
N GLU A 67 -9.66 -7.99 2.18
CA GLU A 67 -9.57 -6.53 2.02
C GLU A 67 -9.73 -5.78 3.35
N ALA A 68 -10.63 -6.22 4.24
CA ALA A 68 -10.85 -5.53 5.52
C ALA A 68 -9.60 -5.57 6.41
N GLU A 69 -8.84 -6.66 6.37
CA GLU A 69 -7.53 -6.75 7.03
C GLU A 69 -6.48 -5.84 6.37
N ALA A 70 -6.51 -5.71 5.04
CA ALA A 70 -5.63 -4.79 4.31
C ALA A 70 -5.93 -3.32 4.65
N GLU A 71 -7.21 -2.95 4.74
CA GLU A 71 -7.70 -1.64 5.20
C GLU A 71 -7.21 -1.36 6.62
N TYR A 72 -7.40 -2.30 7.54
CA TYR A 72 -6.98 -2.13 8.93
C TYR A 72 -5.48 -1.84 9.06
N LEU A 73 -4.62 -2.57 8.34
CA LEU A 73 -3.19 -2.29 8.32
C LEU A 73 -2.87 -0.94 7.70
N PHE A 74 -3.57 -0.57 6.62
CA PHE A 74 -3.38 0.73 5.98
C PHE A 74 -3.70 1.88 6.95
N ASP A 75 -4.80 1.78 7.69
CA ASP A 75 -5.22 2.78 8.68
C ASP A 75 -4.20 2.93 9.81
N ILE A 76 -3.60 1.82 10.27
CA ILE A 76 -2.49 1.88 11.24
C ILE A 76 -1.34 2.71 10.67
N CYS A 77 -0.92 2.44 9.43
CA CYS A 77 0.19 3.15 8.79
C CYS A 77 -0.09 4.66 8.67
N VAL A 78 -1.33 5.00 8.28
CA VAL A 78 -1.77 6.39 8.18
C VAL A 78 -1.81 7.06 9.56
N GLY A 79 -2.33 6.36 10.57
CA GLY A 79 -2.36 6.84 11.96
C GLY A 79 -0.96 7.13 12.51
N GLU A 80 -0.01 6.23 12.29
CA GLU A 80 1.38 6.42 12.68
C GLU A 80 2.03 7.60 11.94
N LEU A 81 1.82 7.71 10.63
CA LEU A 81 2.33 8.83 9.83
C LEU A 81 1.84 10.17 10.41
N PHE A 82 0.54 10.30 10.69
CA PHE A 82 -0.03 11.53 11.24
C PHE A 82 0.36 11.77 12.70
N ALA A 83 0.58 10.73 13.50
CA ALA A 83 1.13 10.90 14.86
C ALA A 83 2.55 11.50 14.84
N HIS A 84 3.36 11.13 13.85
CA HIS A 84 4.73 11.67 13.70
C HIS A 84 4.78 13.03 13.02
N VAL A 85 3.80 13.39 12.18
CA VAL A 85 3.71 14.70 11.53
C VAL A 85 2.97 15.74 12.41
N GLY A 86 2.02 15.30 13.25
CA GLY A 86 1.28 16.14 14.19
C GLY A 86 2.00 16.41 15.52
N GLY A 87 3.20 15.85 15.72
CA GLY A 87 4.06 16.04 16.89
C GLY A 87 4.83 17.36 16.91
N ALA A 88 4.63 18.26 15.93
CA ALA A 88 5.09 19.64 16.01
C ALA A 88 4.11 20.45 16.90
N LYS A 89 4.28 20.34 18.22
CA LYS A 89 3.85 21.40 19.13
C LYS A 89 4.95 22.44 19.27
#